data_AF-A0A2V6Q839-F1
#
_entry.id   AF-A0A2V6Q839-F1
#
_cell.length_a   1.000
_cell.length_b   1.000
_cell.length_c   1.000
_cell.angle_alpha   90.00
_cell.angle_beta   90.00
_cell.angle_gamma   90.00
#
_symmetry.space_group_name_H-M   'P 1'
#
loop_
_entity.id
_entity.type
_entity.pdbx_description
1 polymer ?
#
loop_
_entity_poly.entity_id
_entity_poly.type
_entity_poly.pdbx_seq_one_letter_code
_entity_poly.pdbx_strand_id
1 'polypeptide(L)'
;MANERGLLPKARREELSEPLAKMLERWYRNAYRDDNLFLTMARRPGLLDATWGFIRYIYGGGSSIEPELFELLRVRLAWANQCVH
;
A
#
# COMPACT_ATOMS: atom_id res chain seq x y z
N MET A 1 10.18 15.16 1.05
CA MET A 1 11.19 14.54 1.91
C MET A 1 10.99 13.04 1.84
N ALA A 2 11.97 12.30 1.34
CA ALA A 2 12.04 10.86 1.59
C ALA A 2 12.14 10.69 3.11
N ASN A 3 11.39 9.77 3.71
CA ASN A 3 11.73 9.33 5.06
C ASN A 3 13.14 8.69 5.04
N GLU A 4 13.74 8.48 6.21
CA GLU A 4 15.04 7.78 6.34
C GLU A 4 15.05 6.33 5.79
N ARG A 5 13.94 5.83 5.24
CA ARG A 5 13.75 4.43 4.82
C ARG A 5 13.53 4.24 3.32
N GLY A 6 13.51 5.30 2.51
CA GLY A 6 13.18 5.20 1.09
C GLY A 6 14.04 6.09 0.20
N LEU A 7 14.33 5.64 -1.03
CA LEU A 7 15.09 6.40 -2.03
C LEU A 7 14.21 7.32 -2.89
N LEU A 8 12.88 7.13 -2.82
CA LEU A 8 11.92 7.88 -3.62
C LEU A 8 11.26 8.99 -2.79
N PRO A 9 11.03 10.18 -3.39
CA PRO A 9 10.31 11.23 -2.71
C PRO A 9 8.85 10.81 -2.49
N LYS A 10 8.32 11.13 -1.32
CA LYS A 10 6.91 10.95 -0.97
C LYS A 10 6.08 12.18 -1.32
N ALA A 11 4.77 12.00 -1.49
CA ALA A 11 3.81 13.09 -1.42
C ALA A 11 3.74 13.62 0.02
N ARG A 12 3.61 14.94 0.20
CA ARG A 12 3.26 15.51 1.51
C ARG A 12 1.75 15.34 1.72
N ARG A 13 1.33 15.11 2.96
CA ARG A 13 -0.08 14.83 3.28
C ARG A 13 -0.97 16.04 2.98
N GLU A 14 -0.47 17.22 3.30
CA GLU A 14 -1.08 18.52 3.05
C GLU A 14 -1.21 18.88 1.56
N GLU A 15 -0.52 18.16 0.67
CA GLU A 15 -0.60 18.35 -0.78
C GLU A 15 -1.48 17.31 -1.49
N LEU A 16 -2.04 16.34 -0.74
CA LEU A 16 -2.89 15.32 -1.34
C LEU A 16 -4.19 15.95 -1.83
N SER A 17 -4.62 15.53 -3.03
CA SER A 17 -5.98 15.81 -3.47
C SER A 17 -7.00 15.18 -2.52
N GLU A 18 -8.21 15.74 -2.45
CA GLU A 18 -9.26 15.23 -1.57
C GLU A 18 -9.54 13.71 -1.74
N PRO A 19 -9.57 13.15 -2.97
CA PRO A 19 -9.73 11.71 -3.15
C PRO A 19 -8.58 10.89 -2.53
N LEU A 20 -7.33 11.35 -2.68
CA LEU A 20 -6.16 10.66 -2.14
C LEU A 20 -6.11 10.76 -0.62
N ALA A 21 -6.48 11.90 -0.05
CA ALA A 21 -6.60 12.08 1.40
C ALA A 21 -7.63 11.10 2.00
N LYS A 22 -8.83 10.99 1.39
CA LYS A 22 -9.85 10.01 1.81
C LYS A 22 -9.36 8.57 1.70
N MET A 23 -8.57 8.27 0.67
CA MET A 23 -8.02 6.93 0.48
C MET A 23 -6.92 6.61 1.50
N LEU A 24 -6.10 7.60 1.88
CA LEU A 24 -5.11 7.46 2.95
C LEU A 24 -5.77 7.17 4.31
N GLU A 25 -6.90 7.81 4.61
CA GLU A 25 -7.66 7.50 5.85
C GLU A 25 -8.18 6.07 5.86
N ARG A 26 -8.65 5.56 4.71
CA ARG A 26 -9.03 4.14 4.58
C ARG A 26 -7.83 3.22 4.76
N TRP A 27 -6.69 3.59 4.16
CA TRP A 27 -5.44 2.85 4.27
C TRP A 27 -5.00 2.69 5.73
N TYR A 28 -5.04 3.76 6.53
CA TYR A 28 -4.65 3.71 7.93
C TYR A 28 -5.47 2.76 8.80
N ARG A 29 -6.73 2.53 8.46
CA ARG A 29 -7.56 1.54 9.17
C ARG A 29 -7.15 0.10 8.89
N ASN A 30 -6.49 -0.15 7.77
CA ASN A 30 -6.21 -1.49 7.26
C ASN A 30 -4.72 -1.87 7.33
N ALA A 31 -3.81 -0.89 7.39
CA ALA A 31 -2.37 -1.10 7.20
C ALA A 31 -1.52 -0.55 8.37
N TYR A 32 -1.92 -0.79 9.62
CA TYR A 32 -1.12 -0.49 10.82
C TYR A 32 -0.54 0.94 10.89
N ARG A 33 -1.24 1.92 10.32
CA ARG A 33 -0.78 3.32 10.21
C ARG A 33 0.53 3.53 9.43
N ASP A 34 1.00 2.56 8.66
CA ASP A 34 2.17 2.77 7.78
C ASP A 34 1.74 3.49 6.50
N ASP A 35 2.23 4.71 6.27
CA ASP A 35 1.94 5.49 5.06
C ASP A 35 3.03 5.39 3.98
N ASN A 36 4.10 4.63 4.22
CA ASN A 36 5.32 4.69 3.42
C ASN A 36 5.05 4.32 1.96
N LEU A 37 4.44 3.15 1.76
CA LEU A 37 4.07 2.66 0.45
C LEU A 37 3.05 3.59 -0.23
N PHE A 38 2.00 3.99 0.50
CA PHE A 38 0.94 4.85 0.00
C PHE A 38 1.47 6.20 -0.48
N LEU A 39 2.18 6.96 0.35
CA LEU A 39 2.66 8.30 0.01
C LEU A 39 3.75 8.28 -1.05
N THR A 40 4.51 7.19 -1.17
CA THR A 40 5.45 7.00 -2.27
C THR A 40 4.70 6.85 -3.60
N MET A 41 3.61 6.07 -3.61
CA MET A 41 2.80 5.86 -4.82
C MET A 41 1.84 7.00 -5.13
N ALA A 42 1.45 7.82 -4.15
CA ALA A 42 0.57 8.98 -4.36
C ALA A 42 1.15 10.02 -5.34
N ARG A 43 2.48 10.04 -5.53
CA ARG A 43 3.13 10.84 -6.59
C ARG A 43 2.96 10.27 -8.00
N ARG A 44 2.48 9.03 -8.12
CA ARG A 44 2.25 8.29 -9.37
C ARG A 44 0.84 7.68 -9.35
N PRO A 45 -0.22 8.48 -9.55
CA PRO A 45 -1.60 8.05 -9.32
C PRO A 45 -2.01 6.76 -10.07
N GLY A 46 -1.53 6.55 -11.30
CA GLY A 46 -1.81 5.31 -12.05
C GLY A 46 -1.23 4.05 -11.40
N LEU A 47 -0.03 4.14 -10.80
CA LEU A 47 0.57 3.03 -10.06
C LEU A 47 -0.21 2.75 -8.75
N LEU A 48 -0.64 3.81 -8.07
CA LEU A 48 -1.45 3.69 -6.86
C LEU A 48 -2.79 3.02 -7.16
N ASP A 49 -3.46 3.40 -8.25
CA ASP A 49 -4.74 2.79 -8.64
C ASP A 49 -4.58 1.30 -8.99
N ALA A 50 -3.56 0.93 -9.78
CA ALA A 50 -3.27 -0.46 -10.09
C ALA A 50 -2.97 -1.30 -8.83
N THR A 51 -2.15 -0.75 -7.93
CA THR A 51 -1.80 -1.42 -6.66
C THR A 51 -3.03 -1.60 -5.78
N TRP A 52 -3.88 -0.58 -5.70
CA TRP A 52 -5.11 -0.64 -4.92
C TRP A 52 -6.12 -1.63 -5.53
N GLY A 53 -6.21 -1.70 -6.86
CA GLY A 53 -6.98 -2.73 -7.56
C GLY A 53 -6.55 -4.13 -7.16
N PHE A 54 -5.24 -4.39 -7.13
CA PHE A 54 -4.70 -5.68 -6.69
C PHE A 54 -5.00 -5.96 -5.21
N ILE A 55 -4.80 -4.98 -4.31
CA ILE A 55 -5.13 -5.11 -2.88
C ILE A 55 -6.61 -5.42 -2.66
N ARG A 56 -7.52 -4.76 -3.38
CA ARG A 56 -8.96 -5.05 -3.33
C ARG A 56 -9.28 -6.46 -3.82
N TYR A 57 -8.59 -6.96 -4.84
CA TYR A 57 -8.80 -8.31 -5.33
C TYR A 57 -8.41 -9.35 -4.27
N ILE A 58 -7.21 -9.22 -3.68
CA ILE A 58 -6.70 -10.21 -2.72
C ILE A 58 -7.38 -10.14 -1.34
N TYR A 59 -7.72 -8.95 -0.84
CA TYR A 59 -8.26 -8.77 0.52
C TYR A 59 -9.74 -8.35 0.56
N GLY A 60 -10.32 -7.92 -0.56
CA GLY A 60 -11.70 -7.43 -0.63
C GLY A 60 -12.74 -8.49 -1.01
N GLY A 61 -12.38 -9.78 -0.97
CA GLY A 61 -13.27 -10.89 -1.29
C GLY A 61 -13.46 -11.17 -2.78
N GLY A 62 -12.64 -10.57 -3.65
CA GLY A 62 -12.68 -10.82 -5.09
C GLY A 62 -11.93 -12.09 -5.53
N SER A 63 -11.07 -12.64 -4.66
CA SER A 63 -10.35 -13.88 -4.92
C SER A 63 -11.09 -15.11 -4.39
N SER A 64 -10.83 -16.26 -5.02
CA SER A 64 -11.26 -17.57 -4.54
C SER A 64 -10.37 -18.13 -3.42
N ILE A 65 -9.27 -17.46 -3.08
CA ILE A 65 -8.36 -17.84 -2.00
C ILE A 65 -8.68 -17.00 -0.77
N GLU A 66 -8.70 -17.62 0.40
CA GLU A 66 -8.95 -16.98 1.68
C GLU A 66 -7.88 -15.91 1.98
N PRO A 67 -8.26 -14.72 2.49
CA PRO A 67 -7.32 -13.64 2.80
C PRO A 67 -6.14 -14.07 3.68
N GLU A 68 -6.38 -14.98 4.62
CA GLU A 68 -5.37 -15.52 5.53
C GLU A 68 -4.30 -16.35 4.79
N LEU A 69 -4.70 -17.14 3.79
CA LEU A 69 -3.75 -17.91 2.97
C LEU A 69 -2.94 -17.00 2.06
N PHE A 70 -3.56 -15.95 1.53
CA PHE A 70 -2.83 -14.90 0.79
C PHE A 70 -1.79 -14.20 1.64
N GLU A 71 -2.09 -13.94 2.91
CA GLU A 71 -1.17 -13.32 3.83
C GLU A 71 0.05 -14.21 4.11
N LEU A 72 -0.15 -15.52 4.26
CA LEU A 72 0.97 -16.48 4.37
C LEU A 72 1.86 -16.46 3.12
N LEU A 73 1.26 -16.45 1.94
CA LEU A 73 2.00 -16.35 0.68
C LEU A 73 2.76 -15.02 0.58
N ARG A 74 2.13 -13.90 0.96
CA ARG A 74 2.75 -12.58 0.98
C ARG A 74 3.98 -12.55 1.89
N VAL A 75 3.86 -13.07 3.12
CA VAL A 75 4.98 -13.14 4.08
C VAL A 75 6.10 -14.04 3.56
N ARG A 76 5.76 -15.22 3.02
CA ARG A 76 6.74 -16.17 2.49
C ARG A 76 7.50 -15.60 1.30
N LEU A 77 6.82 -14.88 0.41
CA LEU A 77 7.44 -14.21 -0.74
C LEU A 77 8.24 -12.98 -0.33
N ALA A 78 7.76 -12.18 0.62
CA ALA A 78 8.52 -11.05 1.16
C ALA A 78 9.85 -11.54 1.77
N TRP A 79 9.80 -12.60 2.58
CA TRP A 79 11.00 -13.24 3.12
C TRP A 79 11.93 -13.76 2.01
N ALA A 80 11.38 -14.48 1.01
CA ALA A 80 12.19 -15.01 -0.09
C ALA A 80 12.92 -13.92 -0.87
N ASN A 81 12.27 -12.77 -1.02
CA ASN A 81 12.80 -11.61 -1.74
C ASN A 81 13.56 -10.62 -0.83
N GLN A 82 13.77 -10.97 0.45
CA GLN A 82 14.43 -10.10 1.43
C GLN A 82 13.77 -8.71 1.53
N CYS A 83 12.45 -8.65 1.33
CA CYS A 83 11.65 -7.45 1.48
C CYS A 83 11.43 -7.21 2.97
N VAL A 84 12.13 -6.21 3.50
CA VAL A 84 12.03 -5.81 4.91
C VAL A 84 10.80 -4.91 5.10
N HIS A 85 10.02 -5.22 6.14
CA HIS A 85 8.89 -4.39 6.62
C HIS A 85 9.40 -3.30 7.57
#